data_AF-A0A101XZX5-F1
#
_entry.id   AF-A0A101XZX5-F1
#
_cell.length_a   1.000
_cell.length_b   1.000
_cell.length_c   1.000
_cell.angle_alpha   90.00
_cell.angle_beta   90.00
_cell.angle_gamma   90.00
#
_symmetry.space_group_name_H-M   'P 1'
#
loop_
_entity.id
_entity.type
_entity.pdbx_description
1 polymer ?
#
loop_
_entity_poly.entity_id
_entity_poly.type
_entity_poly.pdbx_seq_one_letter_code
_entity_poly.pdbx_strand_id
1 'polypeptide(L)'
;MVFQSRWSAADYNKWNLQPPAEDLKGLFSGAECPEFILLDYPFAYVHNELKSHIDYAIFIDTPLDVAMARRMLRDYRESALLNLASEMKGYQEGGRRAYLEMLRVVLPSSDCSIDGTSSVNEITEEILERVHTLRSERSNSYESS
;
A
#
# COMPACT_ATOMS: atom_id res chain seq x y z
N MET A 1 19.74 -11.84 1.82
CA MET A 1 18.38 -11.84 1.25
C MET A 1 18.49 -12.29 -0.20
N VAL A 2 18.19 -13.55 -0.49
CA VAL A 2 18.38 -14.12 -1.84
C VAL A 2 17.08 -13.93 -2.61
N PHE A 3 17.09 -13.08 -3.65
CA PHE A 3 16.00 -12.92 -4.60
C PHE A 3 15.89 -14.20 -5.45
N GLN A 4 15.14 -15.19 -4.98
CA GLN A 4 14.79 -16.36 -5.77
C GLN A 4 13.52 -16.07 -6.59
N SER A 5 13.71 -15.90 -7.89
CA SER A 5 12.84 -16.37 -8.99
C SER A 5 11.40 -16.79 -8.63
N ARG A 6 10.44 -15.87 -8.41
CA ARG A 6 9.02 -16.24 -8.19
C ARG A 6 7.99 -15.20 -8.64
N TRP A 7 8.29 -14.42 -9.69
CA TRP A 7 7.30 -13.56 -10.34
C TRP A 7 6.57 -14.28 -11.51
N SER A 8 6.24 -15.56 -11.33
CA SER A 8 5.30 -16.27 -12.19
C SER A 8 3.99 -16.52 -11.43
N ALA A 9 2.92 -15.96 -11.98
CA ALA A 9 1.55 -15.88 -11.48
C ALA A 9 1.32 -14.88 -10.33
N ALA A 10 0.67 -13.78 -10.69
CA ALA A 10 -0.03 -12.75 -9.93
C ALA A 10 -1.05 -13.30 -8.89
N ASP A 11 -0.61 -14.23 -8.05
CA ASP A 11 -1.43 -14.76 -6.96
C ASP A 11 -1.02 -14.07 -5.66
N TYR A 12 -1.73 -12.98 -5.38
CA TYR A 12 -1.56 -12.18 -4.18
C TYR A 12 -1.71 -13.01 -2.90
N ASN A 13 -2.50 -14.09 -2.94
CA ASN A 13 -2.75 -14.95 -1.78
C ASN A 13 -1.60 -15.91 -1.43
N LYS A 14 -0.51 -15.89 -2.19
CA LYS A 14 0.72 -16.63 -1.82
C LYS A 14 1.52 -15.94 -0.73
N TRP A 15 1.23 -14.67 -0.42
CA TRP A 15 1.86 -13.96 0.68
C TRP A 15 1.25 -14.43 1.99
N ASN A 16 2.08 -14.88 2.93
CA ASN A 16 1.59 -15.23 4.25
C ASN A 16 1.31 -13.95 5.05
N LEU A 17 0.07 -13.50 5.02
CA LEU A 17 -0.40 -12.33 5.78
C LEU A 17 -1.12 -12.71 7.07
N GLN A 18 -0.97 -13.96 7.52
CA GLN A 18 -1.55 -14.42 8.76
C GLN A 18 -1.01 -13.65 9.98
N PRO A 19 0.31 -13.34 10.09
CA PRO A 19 0.81 -12.51 11.18
C PRO A 19 0.17 -11.10 11.27
N PRO A 20 0.15 -10.26 10.22
CA PRO A 20 -0.51 -8.95 10.31
C PRO A 20 -2.04 -9.07 10.50
N ALA A 21 -2.68 -10.14 10.03
CA ALA A 21 -4.09 -10.38 10.29
C ALA A 21 -4.38 -10.70 11.77
N GLU A 22 -3.48 -11.44 12.43
CA GLU A 22 -3.54 -11.67 13.88
C GLU A 22 -3.31 -10.38 14.66
N ASP A 23 -2.35 -9.56 14.26
CA ASP A 23 -2.09 -8.26 14.87
C ASP A 23 -3.34 -7.36 14.81
N LEU A 24 -4.00 -7.28 13.64
CA LEU A 24 -5.25 -6.52 13.48
C LEU A 24 -6.37 -7.05 14.39
N LYS A 25 -6.54 -8.37 14.48
CA LYS A 25 -7.53 -8.99 15.39
C LYS A 25 -7.24 -8.67 16.85
N GLY A 26 -5.96 -8.64 17.22
CA GLY A 26 -5.50 -8.20 18.54
C GLY A 26 -5.89 -6.76 18.84
N LEU A 27 -5.72 -5.85 17.88
CA LEU A 27 -6.12 -4.45 18.01
C LEU A 27 -7.65 -4.29 18.17
N PHE A 28 -8.44 -5.06 17.41
CA PHE A 28 -9.91 -5.02 17.51
C PHE A 28 -10.45 -5.56 18.84
N SER A 29 -9.73 -6.49 19.47
CA SER A 29 -10.16 -7.16 20.71
C SER A 29 -9.56 -6.54 21.97
N GLY A 30 -8.74 -5.50 21.83
CA GLY A 30 -8.07 -4.82 22.94
C GLY A 30 -9.04 -4.00 23.81
N ALA A 31 -8.62 -3.71 25.04
CA ALA A 31 -9.40 -2.88 25.98
C ALA A 31 -9.60 -1.43 25.47
N GLU A 32 -8.66 -0.95 24.66
CA GLU A 32 -8.73 0.34 23.95
C GLU A 32 -8.60 0.06 22.45
N CYS A 33 -9.72 -0.19 21.77
CA CYS A 33 -9.73 -0.31 20.32
C CYS A 33 -9.47 1.07 19.70
N PRO A 34 -8.48 1.21 18.80
CA PRO A 34 -8.20 2.48 18.15
C PRO A 34 -9.38 2.90 17.26
N GLU A 35 -9.60 4.22 17.15
CA GLU A 35 -10.63 4.77 16.27
C GLU A 35 -10.27 4.60 14.77
N PHE A 36 -8.97 4.64 14.46
CA PHE A 36 -8.43 4.39 13.12
C PHE A 36 -7.22 3.48 13.18
N ILE A 37 -7.10 2.62 12.18
CA ILE A 37 -5.88 1.85 11.90
C ILE A 37 -5.41 2.23 10.49
N LEU A 38 -4.23 2.81 10.39
CA LEU A 38 -3.58 3.04 9.10
C LEU A 38 -2.71 1.83 8.77
N LEU A 39 -3.04 1.14 7.68
CA LEU A 39 -2.34 -0.05 7.24
C LEU A 39 -1.56 0.25 5.95
N ASP A 40 -0.23 0.39 6.06
CA ASP A 40 0.65 0.48 4.88
C ASP A 40 0.81 -0.90 4.26
N TYR A 41 0.07 -1.14 3.18
CA TYR A 41 -0.15 -2.46 2.64
C TYR A 41 -0.41 -2.45 1.13
N PRO A 42 0.34 -3.21 0.32
CA PRO A 42 0.38 -3.02 -1.14
C PRO A 42 -0.75 -3.70 -1.92
N PHE A 43 -1.69 -4.42 -1.28
CA PHE A 43 -2.66 -5.27 -2.00
C PHE A 43 -4.11 -4.81 -1.94
N ALA A 44 -4.44 -3.72 -1.24
CA ALA A 44 -5.83 -3.26 -1.06
C ALA A 44 -6.77 -4.44 -0.76
N TYR A 45 -7.84 -4.62 -1.54
CA TYR A 45 -8.83 -5.69 -1.37
C TYR A 45 -8.48 -7.03 -2.06
N VAL A 46 -7.34 -7.11 -2.74
CA VAL A 46 -7.02 -8.24 -3.63
C VAL A 46 -6.62 -9.50 -2.84
N HIS A 47 -6.18 -9.34 -1.60
CA HIS A 47 -5.77 -10.45 -0.75
C HIS A 47 -6.88 -10.92 0.19
N ASN A 48 -7.19 -12.21 0.18
CA ASN A 48 -8.32 -12.77 0.90
C ASN A 48 -8.21 -12.67 2.43
N GLU A 49 -7.00 -12.79 2.99
CA GLU A 49 -6.80 -12.74 4.44
C GLU A 49 -7.12 -11.36 5.04
N LEU A 50 -6.84 -10.26 4.33
CA LEU A 50 -6.96 -8.91 4.88
C LEU A 50 -8.13 -8.10 4.31
N LYS A 51 -8.67 -8.47 3.14
CA LYS A 51 -9.72 -7.67 2.47
C LYS A 51 -10.95 -7.41 3.35
N SER A 52 -11.32 -8.35 4.22
CA SER A 52 -12.49 -8.20 5.11
C SER A 52 -12.25 -7.27 6.30
N HIS A 53 -10.99 -6.84 6.50
CA HIS A 53 -10.59 -5.94 7.57
C HIS A 53 -10.32 -4.52 7.07
N ILE A 54 -10.48 -4.26 5.77
CA ILE A 54 -10.22 -2.96 5.15
C ILE A 54 -11.55 -2.26 4.92
N ASP A 55 -11.72 -1.12 5.58
CA ASP A 55 -12.90 -0.26 5.41
C ASP A 55 -12.78 0.66 4.19
N TYR A 56 -11.55 1.09 3.87
CA TYR A 56 -11.25 2.01 2.79
C TYR A 56 -9.80 1.85 2.34
N ALA A 57 -9.55 1.78 1.04
CA ALA A 57 -8.23 1.64 0.44
C ALA A 57 -7.84 2.86 -0.40
N ILE A 58 -6.68 3.44 -0.10
CA ILE A 58 -6.11 4.58 -0.81
C ILE A 58 -4.89 4.11 -1.60
N PHE A 59 -4.86 4.33 -2.91
CA PHE A 59 -3.69 4.08 -3.73
C PHE A 59 -2.90 5.38 -3.95
N ILE A 60 -1.64 5.43 -3.55
CA ILE A 60 -0.77 6.57 -3.87
C ILE A 60 -0.15 6.35 -5.25
N ASP A 61 -0.75 6.96 -6.28
CA ASP A 61 -0.34 6.79 -7.67
C ASP A 61 0.89 7.62 -7.96
N THR A 62 2.06 7.04 -7.66
CA THR A 62 3.35 7.63 -7.98
C THR A 62 3.86 7.05 -9.29
N PRO A 63 4.16 7.88 -10.31
CA PRO A 63 4.83 7.44 -11.53
C PRO A 63 6.11 6.66 -11.22
N LEU A 64 6.35 5.61 -11.98
CA LEU A 64 7.40 4.62 -11.70
C LEU A 64 8.81 5.22 -11.67
N ASP A 65 9.08 6.17 -12.56
CA ASP A 65 10.34 6.93 -12.62
C ASP A 65 10.54 7.83 -11.39
N VAL A 66 9.50 8.53 -10.95
CA VAL A 66 9.50 9.32 -9.71
C VAL A 66 9.75 8.43 -8.49
N ALA A 67 9.02 7.31 -8.38
CA ALA A 67 9.19 6.35 -7.28
C ALA A 67 10.60 5.77 -7.26
N MET A 68 11.16 5.43 -8.42
CA MET A 68 12.51 4.91 -8.55
C MET A 68 13.57 5.96 -8.18
N ALA A 69 13.42 7.20 -8.65
CA ALA A 69 14.33 8.30 -8.31
C ALA A 69 14.33 8.56 -6.80
N ARG A 70 13.16 8.62 -6.16
CA ARG A 70 13.02 8.78 -4.70
C ARG A 70 13.70 7.62 -3.95
N ARG A 71 13.48 6.37 -4.38
CA ARG A 71 14.14 5.19 -3.80
C ARG A 71 15.66 5.29 -3.90
N MET A 72 16.19 5.66 -5.06
CA MET A 72 17.63 5.82 -5.26
C MET A 72 18.21 6.92 -4.38
N LEU A 73 17.57 8.07 -4.31
CA LEU A 73 17.99 9.18 -3.44
C LEU A 73 17.88 8.85 -1.95
N ARG A 74 16.98 7.96 -1.54
CA ARG A 74 16.83 7.52 -0.15
C ARG A 74 17.91 6.51 0.24
N ASP A 75 18.12 5.49 -0.59
CA ASP A 75 18.91 4.31 -0.23
C ASP A 75 20.43 4.52 -0.51
N TYR A 76 20.83 5.50 -1.33
CA TYR A 76 22.21 5.64 -1.83
C TYR A 76 22.93 6.92 -1.42
N ARG A 77 22.61 7.52 -0.26
CA ARG A 77 23.18 8.80 0.15
C ARG A 77 24.68 8.78 0.49
N GLU A 78 25.25 7.67 0.99
CA GLU A 78 26.63 7.73 1.50
C GLU A 78 27.62 6.58 1.17
N SER A 79 27.24 5.36 0.71
CA SER A 79 28.30 4.33 0.49
C SER A 79 28.00 3.12 -0.40
N ALA A 80 26.87 3.02 -1.10
CA ALA A 80 26.46 1.75 -1.72
C ALA A 80 26.51 1.69 -3.26
N LEU A 81 27.39 2.44 -3.95
CA LEU A 81 27.49 2.38 -5.43
C LEU A 81 27.72 0.94 -5.97
N LEU A 82 28.34 0.06 -5.17
CA LEU A 82 28.54 -1.36 -5.50
C LEU A 82 27.22 -2.15 -5.70
N ASN A 83 26.10 -1.66 -5.17
CA ASN A 83 24.81 -2.35 -5.25
C ASN A 83 23.83 -1.74 -6.28
N LEU A 84 24.16 -0.59 -6.89
CA LEU A 84 23.25 0.10 -7.81
C LEU A 84 22.91 -0.77 -9.04
N ALA A 85 23.92 -1.38 -9.69
CA ALA A 85 23.67 -2.25 -10.84
C ALA A 85 22.80 -3.46 -10.49
N SER A 86 22.98 -4.03 -9.28
CA SER A 86 22.16 -5.14 -8.79
C SER A 86 20.72 -4.70 -8.51
N GLU A 87 20.50 -3.53 -7.92
CA GLU A 87 19.14 -2.99 -7.73
C GLU A 87 18.45 -2.69 -9.05
N MET A 88 19.16 -2.06 -10.00
CA MET A 88 18.61 -1.79 -11.33
C MET A 88 18.23 -3.08 -12.06
N LYS A 89 19.05 -4.12 -11.90
CA LYS A 89 18.75 -5.46 -12.42
C LYS A 89 17.52 -6.05 -11.73
N GLY A 90 17.42 -6.00 -10.41
CA GLY A 90 16.24 -6.47 -9.66
C GLY A 90 14.96 -5.71 -10.02
N TYR A 91 15.06 -4.41 -10.27
CA TYR A 91 13.95 -3.60 -10.79
C TYR A 91 13.52 -4.06 -12.19
N GLN A 92 14.46 -4.28 -13.11
CA GLN A 92 14.17 -4.76 -14.47
C GLN A 92 13.59 -6.18 -14.47
N GLU A 93 14.14 -7.05 -13.62
CA GLU A 93 13.74 -8.46 -13.54
C GLU A 93 12.42 -8.65 -12.80
N GLY A 94 12.06 -7.81 -11.83
CA GLY A 94 10.87 -8.04 -11.00
C GLY A 94 10.10 -6.78 -10.65
N GLY A 95 10.78 -5.76 -10.13
CA GLY A 95 10.14 -4.56 -9.56
C GLY A 95 9.18 -3.86 -10.52
N ARG A 96 9.59 -3.65 -11.78
CA ARG A 96 8.74 -3.02 -12.81
C ARG A 96 7.49 -3.85 -13.11
N ARG A 97 7.62 -5.18 -13.22
CA ARG A 97 6.46 -6.06 -13.46
C ARG A 97 5.49 -6.03 -12.30
N ALA A 98 5.99 -6.06 -11.06
CA ALA A 98 5.18 -5.97 -9.86
C ALA A 98 4.36 -4.66 -9.84
N TYR A 99 5.01 -3.53 -10.12
CA TYR A 99 4.34 -2.24 -10.18
C TYR A 99 3.28 -2.16 -11.29
N LEU A 100 3.59 -2.59 -12.51
CA LEU A 100 2.62 -2.60 -13.61
C LEU A 100 1.41 -3.49 -13.30
N GLU A 101 1.63 -4.58 -12.56
CA GLU A 101 0.56 -5.46 -12.10
C GLU A 101 -0.27 -4.81 -10.98
N MET A 102 0.34 -4.03 -10.08
CA MET A 102 -0.39 -3.20 -9.11
C MET A 102 -1.29 -2.17 -9.81
N LEU A 103 -0.80 -1.49 -10.85
CA LEU A 103 -1.63 -0.56 -11.63
C LEU A 103 -2.80 -1.28 -12.32
N ARG A 104 -2.60 -2.53 -12.75
CA ARG A 104 -3.64 -3.32 -13.44
C ARG A 104 -4.72 -3.85 -12.50
N VAL A 105 -4.37 -4.16 -11.25
CA VAL A 105 -5.26 -4.91 -10.34
C VAL A 105 -5.55 -4.18 -9.04
N VAL A 106 -4.53 -3.63 -8.38
CA VAL A 106 -4.67 -2.99 -7.05
C VAL A 106 -5.27 -1.59 -7.19
N LEU A 107 -4.72 -0.76 -8.07
CA LEU A 107 -5.24 0.60 -8.33
C LEU A 107 -6.75 0.61 -8.64
N PRO A 108 -7.29 -0.17 -9.59
CA PRO A 108 -8.73 -0.18 -9.85
C PRO A 108 -9.56 -0.86 -8.77
N SER A 109 -8.94 -1.58 -7.83
CA SER A 109 -9.63 -2.15 -6.66
C SER A 109 -9.73 -1.17 -5.49
N SER A 110 -8.90 -0.13 -5.44
CA SER A 110 -8.90 0.87 -4.38
C SER A 110 -10.07 1.84 -4.51
N ASP A 111 -10.54 2.39 -3.39
CA ASP A 111 -11.66 3.33 -3.38
C ASP A 111 -11.28 4.72 -3.88
N CYS A 112 -10.02 5.10 -3.71
CA CYS A 112 -9.46 6.30 -4.33
C CYS A 112 -7.99 6.14 -4.72
N SER A 113 -7.56 7.03 -5.60
CA SER A 113 -6.16 7.25 -5.95
C SER A 113 -5.79 8.69 -5.65
N ILE A 114 -4.62 8.89 -5.04
CA ILE A 114 -4.04 10.22 -4.76
C ILE A 114 -2.79 10.38 -5.63
N ASP A 115 -2.57 11.57 -6.18
CA ASP A 115 -1.36 11.87 -6.95
C ASP A 115 -0.12 11.81 -6.05
N GLY A 116 0.70 10.79 -6.28
CA GLY A 116 1.93 10.59 -5.51
C GLY A 116 3.05 11.57 -5.86
N THR A 117 2.90 12.40 -6.88
CA THR A 117 3.88 13.44 -7.24
C THR A 117 3.76 14.70 -6.38
N SER A 118 2.61 14.91 -5.74
CA SER A 118 2.34 16.00 -4.79
C SER A 118 3.27 15.99 -3.57
N SER A 119 3.29 17.10 -2.84
CA SER A 119 4.03 17.21 -1.58
C SER A 119 3.40 16.35 -0.48
N VAL A 120 4.18 16.04 0.55
CA VAL A 120 3.70 15.26 1.70
C VAL A 120 2.51 15.94 2.38
N ASN A 121 2.53 17.27 2.48
CA ASN A 121 1.43 18.03 3.10
C ASN A 121 0.15 17.90 2.27
N GLU A 122 0.22 18.10 0.95
CA GLU A 122 -0.94 17.98 0.06
C GLU A 122 -1.54 16.56 0.10
N ILE A 123 -0.69 15.52 0.03
CA ILE A 123 -1.14 14.12 0.15
C ILE A 123 -1.81 13.89 1.50
N THR A 124 -1.24 14.44 2.59
CA THR A 124 -1.79 14.27 3.94
C THR A 124 -3.14 14.97 4.08
N GLU A 125 -3.28 16.19 3.56
CA GLU A 125 -4.52 16.95 3.54
C GLU A 125 -5.61 16.19 2.76
N GLU A 126 -5.29 15.66 1.58
CA GLU A 126 -6.24 14.88 0.78
C GLU A 126 -6.69 13.58 1.49
N ILE A 127 -5.77 12.88 2.17
CA ILE A 127 -6.12 11.70 2.98
C ILE A 127 -7.07 12.09 4.12
N LEU A 128 -6.77 13.18 4.84
CA LEU A 128 -7.60 13.65 5.95
C LEU A 128 -9.01 14.03 5.47
N GLU A 129 -9.12 14.73 4.34
CA GLU A 129 -10.42 15.06 3.74
C GLU A 129 -11.23 13.81 3.39
N ARG A 130 -10.57 12.79 2.81
CA ARG A 130 -11.22 11.50 2.52
C ARG A 130 -11.73 10.81 3.79
N VAL A 131 -10.90 10.73 4.83
CA VAL A 131 -11.26 10.12 6.11
C VAL A 131 -12.42 10.87 6.77
N HIS A 132 -12.41 12.21 6.78
CA HIS A 132 -13.50 13.01 7.33
C HIS A 132 -14.83 12.81 6.58
N THR A 133 -14.77 12.71 5.26
CA THR A 133 -15.95 12.44 4.42
C THR A 133 -16.56 11.08 4.77
N LEU A 134 -15.73 10.02 4.83
CA LEU A 134 -16.17 8.67 5.17
C LEU A 134 -16.82 8.58 6.55
N ARG A 135 -16.26 9.28 7.54
CA ARG A 135 -16.86 9.36 8.87
C ARG A 135 -18.25 9.97 8.82
N SER A 136 -18.40 11.07 8.09
CA SER A 136 -19.67 11.81 7.99
C SER A 136 -20.75 10.95 7.32
N GLU A 137 -20.40 10.23 6.25
CA GLU A 137 -21.29 9.30 5.55
C GLU A 137 -21.73 8.14 6.45
N ARG A 138 -20.80 7.54 7.21
CA ARG A 138 -21.15 6.47 8.17
C ARG A 138 -22.09 6.98 9.26
N SER A 139 -21.83 8.12 9.88
CA SER A 139 -22.72 8.68 10.91
C SER A 139 -24.16 8.88 10.42
N ASN A 140 -24.33 9.41 9.20
CA ASN A 140 -25.67 9.61 8.61
C ASN A 140 -26.41 8.30 8.30
N SER A 141 -25.67 7.23 7.98
CA SER A 141 -26.27 5.91 7.68
C SER A 141 -26.88 5.23 8.92
N TYR A 142 -26.31 5.48 10.11
CA TYR A 142 -26.82 4.96 11.38
C TYR A 142 -28.05 5.71 11.92
N GLU A 143 -28.24 6.98 11.55
CA GLU A 143 -29.42 7.76 11.96
C GLU A 143 -30.66 7.49 11.09
N SER A 144 -30.48 6.85 9.93
CA SER A 144 -31.55 6.57 8.95
C SER A 144 -32.07 5.12 8.98
N SER A 145 -31.58 4.29 9.92
CA SER A 145 -31.93 2.87 10.11
C SER A 145 -32.62 2.64 11.45
#